data_AF-V7G1C9-F1
#
_entry.id   AF-V7G1C9-F1
#
_cell.length_a   1.000
_cell.length_b   1.000
_cell.length_c   1.000
_cell.angle_alpha   90.00
_cell.angle_beta   90.00
_cell.angle_gamma   90.00
#
_symmetry.space_group_name_H-M   'P 1'
#
loop_
_entity.id
_entity.type
_entity.pdbx_description
1 polymer ?
#
loop_
_entity_poly.entity_id
_entity_poly.type
_entity_poly.pdbx_seq_one_letter_code
_entity_poly.pdbx_strand_id
1 'polypeptide(L)' 'MTDTELRAFFGLSVRALDRLRATRKFPVKDSLINKTDRRAVDIFFDRRCGILPASARYMSALDREENFSDE' A
#
# COMPACT_ATOMS: atom_id res chain seq x y z
N MET A 1 3.45 7.71 -3.90
CA MET A 1 2.50 8.28 -4.89
C MET A 1 1.54 9.22 -4.20
N THR A 2 1.36 10.40 -4.77
CA THR A 2 0.29 11.33 -4.39
C THR A 2 -1.08 10.78 -4.83
N ASP A 3 -2.16 11.29 -4.26
CA ASP A 3 -3.54 10.92 -4.61
C ASP A 3 -3.82 11.09 -6.12
N THR A 4 -3.27 12.14 -6.73
CA THR A 4 -3.41 12.42 -8.16
C THR A 4 -2.73 11.34 -9.00
N GLU A 5 -1.49 10.97 -8.66
CA GLU A 5 -0.75 9.91 -9.35
C GLU A 5 -1.42 8.54 -9.16
N LEU A 6 -1.89 8.24 -7.95
CA LEU A 6 -2.64 7.01 -7.62
C LEU A 6 -3.89 6.90 -8.49
N ARG A 7 -4.65 7.99 -8.59
CA ARG A 7 -5.85 8.03 -9.43
C ARG A 7 -5.54 7.85 -10.91
N ALA A 8 -4.53 8.55 -11.42
CA ALA A 8 -4.15 8.47 -12.81
C ALA A 8 -3.65 7.07 -13.18
N PHE A 9 -2.82 6.47 -12.33
CA PHE A 9 -2.20 5.17 -12.58
C PHE A 9 -3.22 4.01 -12.55
N PHE A 10 -4.11 3.99 -11.54
CA PHE A 10 -5.11 2.93 -11.39
C PHE A 10 -6.46 3.26 -12.05
N GLY A 11 -6.58 4.40 -12.74
CA GLY A 11 -7.83 4.83 -13.37
C GLY A 11 -8.96 5.10 -12.37
N LEU A 12 -8.64 5.55 -11.15
CA LEU A 12 -9.63 5.76 -10.09
C LEU A 12 -10.25 7.15 -10.15
N SER A 13 -11.56 7.23 -9.92
CA SER A 13 -12.24 8.48 -9.59
C SER A 13 -11.92 8.91 -8.15
N VAL A 14 -12.13 10.19 -7.83
CA VAL A 14 -11.96 10.73 -6.47
C VAL A 14 -12.79 9.93 -5.46
N ARG A 15 -14.08 9.69 -5.77
CA ARG A 15 -15.00 8.93 -4.92
C ARG A 15 -14.56 7.48 -4.72
N ALA A 16 -13.93 6.87 -5.73
CA ALA A 16 -13.41 5.52 -5.61
C ALA A 16 -12.21 5.48 -4.65
N LEU A 17 -11.30 6.45 -4.74
CA LEU A 17 -10.16 6.57 -3.83
C LEU A 17 -10.62 6.82 -2.39
N ASP A 18 -11.61 7.68 -2.17
CA ASP A 18 -12.16 7.94 -0.84
C ASP A 18 -12.78 6.69 -0.21
N ARG A 19 -13.54 5.92 -0.99
CA ARG A 19 -14.09 4.64 -0.56
C ARG A 19 -13.00 3.63 -0.20
N LEU A 20 -11.92 3.57 -0.98
CA LEU A 20 -10.78 2.70 -0.68
C LEU A 20 -10.12 3.11 0.64
N ARG A 21 -9.90 4.41 0.86
CA ARG A 21 -9.32 4.93 2.11
C ARG A 21 -10.20 4.73 3.34
N ALA A 22 -11.51 4.71 3.16
CA ALA A 22 -12.44 4.35 4.23
C ALA A 22 -12.30 2.87 4.67
N THR A 23 -11.69 2.00 3.85
CA THR A 23 -11.42 0.62 4.24
C THR A 23 -10.15 0.50 5.08
N ARG A 24 -10.22 -0.23 6.20
CA ARG A 24 -9.06 -0.48 7.10
C ARG A 24 -7.91 -1.27 6.45
N LYS A 25 -8.10 -1.79 5.23
CA LYS A 25 -7.12 -2.63 4.53
C LYS A 25 -6.30 -1.85 3.50
N PHE A 26 -6.73 -0.64 3.13
CA PHE A 26 -6.03 0.15 2.13
C PHE A 26 -4.77 0.79 2.74
N PRO A 27 -3.65 0.88 1.99
CA PRO A 27 -2.42 1.49 2.48
C PRO A 27 -2.63 2.92 2.96
N VAL A 28 -2.09 3.22 4.14
CA VAL A 28 -2.21 4.53 4.75
C VAL A 28 -1.33 5.53 4.00
N LYS A 29 -1.83 6.76 3.87
CA LYS A 29 -1.03 7.87 3.34
C LYS A 29 -0.09 8.37 4.44
N ASP A 30 1.19 8.47 4.10
CA ASP A 30 2.18 9.10 4.96
C ASP A 30 1.88 10.61 5.08
N SER A 31 1.71 11.09 6.31
CA SER A 31 1.36 12.48 6.60
C SER A 31 2.53 13.46 6.46
N LEU A 32 3.78 12.97 6.58
CA LEU A 32 4.97 13.79 6.51
C LEU A 32 5.30 14.17 5.05
N ILE A 33 5.19 13.21 4.15
CA ILE A 33 5.50 13.39 2.71
C ILE A 33 4.26 13.49 1.82
N ASN A 34 3.06 13.39 2.40
CA ASN A 34 1.76 13.42 1.72
C ASN A 34 1.67 12.44 0.53
N LYS A 35 2.26 11.25 0.69
CA LYS A 35 2.36 10.19 -0.32
C LYS A 35 1.95 8.85 0.27
N THR A 36 1.34 8.00 -0.53
CA THR A 36 1.07 6.59 -0.22
C THR A 36 2.16 5.73 -0.84
N ASP A 37 2.62 4.70 -0.14
CA ASP A 37 3.60 3.75 -0.66
C ASP A 37 3.04 3.02 -1.89
N ARG A 38 3.79 3.03 -3.00
CA ARG A 38 3.33 2.43 -4.26
C ARG A 38 3.27 0.92 -4.18
N ARG A 39 4.30 0.27 -3.63
CA ARG A 39 4.38 -1.19 -3.53
C ARG A 39 3.25 -1.73 -2.67
N ALA A 40 2.94 -1.05 -1.57
CA ALA A 40 1.82 -1.43 -0.71
C ALA A 40 0.48 -1.36 -1.44
N VAL A 41 0.29 -0.38 -2.32
CA VAL A 41 -0.93 -0.25 -3.14
C VAL A 41 -1.00 -1.33 -4.21
N ASP A 42 0.10 -1.61 -4.91
CA ASP A 42 0.17 -2.68 -5.91
C ASP A 42 -0.21 -4.03 -5.27
N ILE A 43 0.40 -4.37 -4.12
CA ILE A 43 0.08 -5.59 -3.36
C ILE A 43 -1.39 -5.63 -2.92
N PHE A 44 -1.96 -4.49 -2.51
CA PHE A 44 -3.37 -4.42 -2.15
C PHE A 44 -4.28 -4.79 -3.32
N PHE A 45 -4.01 -4.27 -4.52
CA PHE A 45 -4.78 -4.57 -5.72
C PHE A 45 -4.55 -6.01 -6.20
N ASP A 46 -3.31 -6.50 -6.20
CA ASP A 46 -2.99 -7.88 -6.57
C ASP A 46 -3.71 -8.90 -5.69
N ARG A 47 -3.77 -8.66 -4.38
CA ARG A 47 -4.57 -9.49 -3.45
C ARG A 47 -6.06 -9.41 -3.74
N ARG A 48 -6.57 -8.22 -4.09
CA ARG A 48 -7.99 -8.01 -4.38
C ARG A 48 -8.41 -8.67 -5.70
N CYS A 49 -7.51 -8.71 -6.67
CA CYS A 49 -7.69 -9.38 -7.97
C CYS A 49 -7.40 -10.89 -7.91
N GLY A 50 -6.94 -11.42 -6.77
CA GLY A 50 -6.62 -12.84 -6.61
C GLY A 50 -5.32 -13.28 -7.31
N ILE A 51 -4.47 -12.32 -7.72
CA ILE A 51 -3.17 -12.56 -8.34
C ILE A 51 -2.17 -13.06 -7.28
N LEU A 52 -2.21 -12.46 -6.09
CA LEU A 52 -1.42 -12.91 -4.94
C LEU A 52 -2.29 -13.74 -3.99
N PRO A 53 -1.79 -14.89 -3.49
CA PRO A 53 -2.51 -15.66 -2.50
C PRO A 53 -2.70 -14.84 -1.21
N ALA A 54 -3.86 -14.96 -0.56
CA ALA A 54 -4.18 -14.23 0.67
C ALA A 54 -3.20 -14.54 1.83
N SER A 55 -2.43 -15.64 1.71
CA SER A 55 -1.36 -16.05 2.61
C SER A 55 -0.02 -15.35 2.37
N ALA A 56 0.11 -14.50 1.35
CA ALA A 56 1.26 -13.62 1.16
C ALA A 56 1.29 -12.54 2.24
N ARG A 57 1.39 -12.94 3.52
CA ARG A 57 1.61 -12.05 4.66
C ARG A 57 2.92 -11.31 4.41
N TYR A 58 2.83 -9.98 4.44
CA TYR A 58 3.93 -9.08 4.80
C TYR A 58 5.33 -9.44 4.27
N MET A 59 5.55 -9.31 2.95
CA MET A 59 6.90 -9.07 2.41
C MET A 59 7.20 -7.55 2.31
N SER A 60 6.60 -6.74 3.20
CA SER A 60 6.89 -5.30 3.33
C SER A 60 7.07 -4.88 4.80
N ALA A 61 7.36 -5.84 5.68
CA ALA A 61 7.92 -5.61 7.01
C ALA A 61 9.29 -6.31 7.17
N LEU A 62 10.04 -6.43 6.07
CA LEU A 62 11.44 -6.87 6.05
C LEU A 62 12.24 -5.92 5.16
N ASP A 63 12.24 -4.63 5.52
CA ASP A 63 13.35 -3.72 5.23
C ASP A 63 13.75 -3.07 6.56
N ARG A 64 14.08 -3.95 7.52
CA ARG A 64 14.76 -3.62 8.77
C ARG A 64 15.43 -4.88 9.27
N GLU A 65 16.38 -5.37 8.49
CA GLU A 65 17.50 -6.12 9.05
C GLU A 65 18.41 -5.09 9.74
N GLU A 66 17.88 -4.46 10.79
CA GLU A 66 18.72 -3.77 11.75
C GLU A 66 19.35 -4.82 12.63
N ASN A 67 20.57 -5.15 12.25
CA ASN A 67 21.50 -5.93 13.03
C ASN A 67 21.88 -5.11 14.29
N PHE A 68 21.06 -5.19 15.35
CA PHE A 68 21.45 -4.78 16.69
C PHE A 68 21.68 -6.04 17.53
N SER A 69 22.95 -6.43 17.54
CA SER A 69 23.75 -7.16 18.54
C SER A 69 23.05 -8.15 19.49
N ASP A 70 23.61 -9.36 19.52
CA ASP A 70 23.82 -10.13 20.75
C ASP A 70 25.23 -10.73 20.70
N GLU A 71 26.21 -10.00 21.26
CA GLU A 71 27.35 -10.53 22.02
C GLU A 71 27.95 -9.45 22.93
#